data_AF-A0A939U5Q9-F1
#
_entry.id   AF-A0A939U5Q9-F1
#
_cell.length_a   1.000
_cell.length_b   1.000
_cell.length_c   1.000
_cell.angle_alpha   90.00
_cell.angle_beta   90.00
_cell.angle_gamma   90.00
#
_symmetry.space_group_name_H-M   'P 1'
#
loop_
_entity.id
_entity.type
_entity.pdbx_description
1 polymer ?
#
loop_
_entity_poly.entity_id
_entity_poly.type
_entity_poly.pdbx_seq_one_letter_code
_entity_poly.pdbx_strand_id
1 'polypeptide(L)'
;MAMMERPSVTVMADGGKYWEHEFEKFYLKVFVPKTEIDGEVVNYSFRAPLLLVFEENRKSMDEAIEFAKTSGLADIASAVDSSVLFVYPTCEGGWKNADQDLYVSLIGEIKMNPYYKDGIIEITDFFTREFKGFFVKGAIFRADIYSYGASADYVAKNLIKTIQGEYLWGPGEITPACLSMENLSVMPEVERKDIAILSVGNSDEINAAFLKAKNPEKGPDFESDGCQYLLVKDKADYKADFKAFVRKFKMWCGNVEIEPDFEELNMTEEAGFTLVNTSSDNRGRYKDQKEHKVGYFAYYNNDLFDKGPVPLLIGFHGGGDSTMYLTFVSGWWEIAHRYGFLYVAIENHQDVTATEVIEVLNDLKKKYSIDEHRIYCSGFSMGSGKTWDMYQEYPQVFAGMAPQCALFPVRNNPFGKDLGDKLNTTVAVPLFYAGGEKSHLPELPFQAESGMERIQYAADVQKLKKKFDVSYADKDNWADKIWGVPGDRVEVVHDDSRDANLTINYYTSEDGVCRTAFASIDNQVHECRHHTNEQAWKFISQFTR
;
A
#
# COMPACT_ATOMS: atom_id res chain seq x y z
N MET A 1 25.19 -2.08 -3.04
CA MET A 1 25.46 -2.32 -1.61
C MET A 1 24.90 -1.11 -0.88
N ALA A 2 24.12 -1.36 0.18
CA ALA A 2 23.50 -0.30 0.97
C ALA A 2 24.52 0.73 1.48
N MET A 3 24.09 1.98 1.60
CA MET A 3 24.92 3.04 2.18
C MET A 3 25.02 2.79 3.70
N MET A 4 26.23 2.51 4.20
CA MET A 4 26.41 2.27 5.63
C MET A 4 26.56 3.56 6.46
N GLU A 5 26.76 4.69 5.79
CA GLU A 5 26.80 6.02 6.39
C GLU A 5 25.70 6.89 5.78
N ARG A 6 25.06 7.73 6.61
CA ARG A 6 23.99 8.61 6.14
C ARG A 6 24.60 9.66 5.21
N PRO A 7 24.06 9.85 3.98
CA PRO A 7 24.51 10.91 3.10
C PRO A 7 24.44 12.29 3.76
N SER A 8 25.41 13.15 3.45
CA SER A 8 25.36 14.54 3.89
C SER A 8 24.29 15.29 3.11
N VAL A 9 23.28 15.80 3.82
CA VAL A 9 22.14 16.51 3.22
C VAL A 9 22.41 18.01 3.24
N THR A 10 22.29 18.64 2.08
CA THR A 10 22.28 20.11 1.96
C THR A 10 20.84 20.60 1.94
N VAL A 11 20.56 21.64 2.75
CA VAL A 11 19.26 22.31 2.78
C VAL A 11 19.37 23.63 2.03
N MET A 12 18.51 23.81 1.04
CA MET A 12 18.43 25.00 0.20
C MET A 12 17.66 26.12 0.93
N ALA A 13 17.82 27.36 0.44
CA ALA A 13 17.14 28.53 1.00
C ALA A 13 15.59 28.45 0.91
N ASP A 14 15.06 27.74 -0.09
CA ASP A 14 13.63 27.51 -0.27
C ASP A 14 13.08 26.35 0.58
N GLY A 15 13.95 25.66 1.35
CA GLY A 15 13.60 24.49 2.15
C GLY A 15 13.69 23.15 1.40
N GLY A 16 13.96 23.18 0.09
CA GLY A 16 14.34 21.99 -0.66
C GLY A 16 15.64 21.39 -0.14
N LYS A 17 15.88 20.11 -0.42
CA LYS A 17 17.04 19.37 0.07
C LYS A 17 17.65 18.55 -1.04
N TYR A 18 18.95 18.32 -0.96
CA TYR A 18 19.60 17.39 -1.88
C TYR A 18 20.80 16.71 -1.23
N TRP A 19 21.19 15.59 -1.84
CA TRP A 19 22.39 14.85 -1.51
C TRP A 19 22.81 14.00 -2.71
N GLU A 20 24.04 13.51 -2.70
CA GLU A 20 24.59 12.65 -3.75
C GLU A 20 25.39 11.50 -3.16
N HIS A 21 25.50 10.41 -3.93
CA HIS A 21 26.29 9.25 -3.58
C HIS A 21 26.83 8.56 -4.84
N GLU A 22 28.00 7.94 -4.74
CA GLU A 22 28.60 7.12 -5.78
C GLU A 22 28.47 5.65 -5.38
N PHE A 23 27.63 4.91 -6.12
CA PHE A 23 27.54 3.46 -6.04
C PHE A 23 28.48 2.81 -7.05
N GLU A 24 28.71 1.51 -6.92
CA GLU A 24 29.61 0.77 -7.83
C GLU A 24 29.26 0.94 -9.32
N LYS A 25 27.96 0.90 -9.67
CA LYS A 25 27.48 0.94 -11.07
C LYS A 25 26.95 2.31 -11.52
N PHE A 26 26.68 3.23 -10.60
CA PHE A 26 26.07 4.51 -10.94
C PHE A 26 26.37 5.62 -9.93
N TYR A 27 26.43 6.85 -10.45
CA TYR A 27 26.32 8.08 -9.69
C TYR A 27 24.85 8.40 -9.45
N LEU A 28 24.51 8.76 -8.21
CA LEU A 28 23.17 9.17 -7.82
C LEU A 28 23.18 10.60 -7.28
N LYS A 29 22.26 11.42 -7.76
CA LYS A 29 21.85 12.66 -7.09
C LYS A 29 20.38 12.56 -6.73
N VAL A 30 20.04 12.99 -5.52
CA VAL A 30 18.67 13.00 -5.02
C VAL A 30 18.28 14.43 -4.71
N PHE A 31 17.23 14.91 -5.37
CA PHE A 31 16.62 16.20 -5.08
C PHE A 31 15.24 15.99 -4.46
N VAL A 32 15.08 16.48 -3.23
CA VAL A 32 13.83 16.49 -2.48
C VAL A 32 13.28 17.93 -2.52
N PRO A 33 12.33 18.24 -3.41
CA PRO A 33 11.78 19.59 -3.49
C PRO A 33 11.06 19.96 -2.19
N LYS A 34 10.97 21.27 -1.92
CA LYS A 34 10.15 21.77 -0.81
C LYS A 34 8.71 21.26 -0.98
N THR A 35 8.11 20.76 0.09
CA THR A 35 6.69 20.39 0.14
C THR A 35 6.04 20.97 1.40
N GLU A 36 4.72 21.15 1.35
CA GLU A 36 3.89 21.49 2.51
C GLU A 36 3.34 20.24 3.22
N ILE A 37 3.58 19.05 2.64
CA ILE A 37 3.14 17.77 3.21
C ILE A 37 4.05 17.40 4.38
N ASP A 38 3.43 17.13 5.52
CA ASP A 38 4.08 16.52 6.68
C ASP A 38 4.11 15.00 6.47
N GLY A 39 5.13 14.50 5.78
CA GLY A 39 5.23 13.10 5.34
C GLY A 39 5.29 12.06 6.46
N GLU A 40 5.70 12.47 7.67
CA GLU A 40 5.67 11.62 8.87
C GLU A 40 4.24 11.41 9.40
N VAL A 41 3.31 12.31 9.03
CA VAL A 41 1.90 12.27 9.42
C VAL A 41 1.05 11.71 8.29
N VAL A 42 1.30 12.13 7.04
CA VAL A 42 0.53 11.76 5.86
C VAL A 42 1.47 11.14 4.82
N ASN A 43 1.43 9.81 4.72
CA ASN A 43 2.42 9.06 3.95
C ASN A 43 1.91 8.64 2.56
N TYR A 44 2.30 9.38 1.53
CA TYR A 44 1.99 9.09 0.13
C TYR A 44 2.89 8.03 -0.53
N SER A 45 3.90 7.49 0.17
CA SER A 45 5.01 6.73 -0.43
C SER A 45 4.56 5.62 -1.38
N PHE A 46 3.43 4.95 -1.12
CA PHE A 46 2.90 3.87 -1.96
C PHE A 46 2.40 4.34 -3.32
N ARG A 47 1.81 5.55 -3.41
CA ARG A 47 1.31 6.13 -4.67
C ARG A 47 2.26 7.13 -5.28
N ALA A 48 3.23 7.62 -4.52
CA ALA A 48 4.25 8.51 -5.00
C ALA A 48 5.04 7.86 -6.16
N PRO A 49 5.26 8.58 -7.28
CA PRO A 49 6.08 8.07 -8.35
C PRO A 49 7.55 7.99 -7.92
N LEU A 50 8.26 7.00 -8.46
CA LEU A 50 9.71 6.94 -8.40
C LEU A 50 10.26 7.57 -9.68
N LEU A 51 10.52 8.88 -9.62
CA LEU A 51 10.96 9.68 -10.75
C LEU A 51 12.47 9.49 -10.98
N LEU A 52 12.82 8.72 -12.01
CA LEU A 52 14.20 8.41 -12.38
C LEU A 52 14.59 9.16 -13.64
N VAL A 53 15.49 10.14 -13.53
CA VAL A 53 16.08 10.85 -14.66
C VAL A 53 17.42 10.22 -15.00
N PHE A 54 17.48 9.53 -16.14
CA PHE A 54 18.73 9.00 -16.67
C PHE A 54 19.42 10.07 -17.49
N GLU A 55 20.40 10.73 -16.89
CA GLU A 55 21.08 11.88 -17.51
C GLU A 55 21.89 11.43 -18.71
N GLU A 56 21.70 12.03 -19.90
CA GLU A 56 22.52 11.66 -21.07
C GLU A 56 24.02 11.83 -20.81
N ASN A 57 24.38 12.94 -20.15
CA ASN A 57 25.73 13.26 -19.67
C ASN A 57 25.63 13.60 -18.19
N ARG A 58 26.66 13.24 -17.40
CA ARG A 58 26.69 13.56 -15.96
C ARG A 58 26.61 15.07 -15.74
N LYS A 59 25.54 15.52 -15.09
CA LYS A 59 25.35 16.94 -14.74
C LYS A 59 25.87 17.23 -13.34
N SER A 60 26.15 18.51 -13.06
CA SER A 60 26.29 19.01 -11.69
C SER A 60 24.96 18.94 -10.93
N MET A 61 25.01 19.07 -9.60
CA MET A 61 23.80 19.13 -8.78
C MET A 61 22.91 20.32 -9.14
N ASP A 62 23.50 21.51 -9.37
CA ASP A 62 22.74 22.71 -9.72
C ASP A 62 21.98 22.55 -11.05
N GLU A 63 22.63 21.96 -12.06
CA GLU A 63 22.00 21.68 -13.35
C GLU A 63 20.87 20.63 -13.24
N ALA A 64 21.03 19.64 -12.36
CA ALA A 64 19.99 18.63 -12.09
C ALA A 64 18.78 19.25 -11.38
N ILE A 65 19.01 20.08 -10.36
CA ILE A 65 17.93 20.79 -9.66
C ILE A 65 17.20 21.74 -10.60
N GLU A 66 17.93 22.51 -11.42
CA GLU A 66 17.34 23.40 -12.42
C GLU A 66 16.50 22.61 -13.43
N PHE A 67 16.99 21.44 -13.86
CA PHE A 67 16.23 20.55 -14.72
C PHE A 67 14.94 20.05 -14.05
N ALA A 68 14.99 19.59 -12.79
CA ALA A 68 13.79 19.14 -12.07
C ALA A 68 12.74 20.26 -11.97
N LYS A 69 13.19 21.50 -11.70
CA LYS A 69 12.31 22.67 -11.58
C LYS A 69 11.71 23.06 -12.93
N THR A 70 12.53 23.21 -13.97
CA THR A 70 12.08 23.68 -15.29
C THR A 70 11.23 22.66 -16.06
N SER A 71 11.48 21.37 -15.83
CA SER A 71 10.73 20.28 -16.47
C SER A 71 9.39 19.98 -15.77
N GLY A 72 9.19 20.47 -14.55
CA GLY A 72 8.00 20.20 -13.74
C GLY A 72 8.05 18.92 -12.91
N LEU A 73 9.13 18.13 -13.00
CA LEU A 73 9.31 16.93 -12.16
C LEU A 73 9.39 17.26 -10.66
N ALA A 74 9.95 18.43 -10.32
CA ALA A 74 9.96 18.93 -8.94
C ALA A 74 8.54 19.18 -8.40
N ASP A 75 7.62 19.68 -9.24
CA ASP A 75 6.23 19.90 -8.85
C ASP A 75 5.52 18.57 -8.58
N ILE A 76 5.75 17.57 -9.45
CA ILE A 76 5.19 16.22 -9.28
C ILE A 76 5.69 15.61 -7.97
N ALA A 77 6.99 15.66 -7.72
CA ALA A 77 7.57 15.12 -6.48
C ALA A 77 7.07 15.88 -5.24
N SER A 78 7.02 17.21 -5.28
CA SER A 78 6.56 18.05 -4.16
C SER A 78 5.12 17.74 -3.75
N ALA A 79 4.24 17.48 -4.71
CA ALA A 79 2.81 17.22 -4.48
C ALA A 79 2.53 15.94 -3.67
N VAL A 80 3.50 15.05 -3.51
CA VAL A 80 3.34 13.75 -2.81
C VAL A 80 4.56 13.41 -1.94
N ASP A 81 5.32 14.42 -1.50
CA ASP A 81 6.53 14.26 -0.67
C ASP A 81 7.50 13.18 -1.22
N SER A 82 7.77 13.23 -2.53
CA SER A 82 8.71 12.34 -3.22
C SER A 82 10.01 13.08 -3.59
N SER A 83 10.87 12.40 -4.34
CA SER A 83 12.16 12.92 -4.80
C SER A 83 12.31 12.74 -6.30
N VAL A 84 13.17 13.56 -6.91
CA VAL A 84 13.67 13.35 -8.28
C VAL A 84 15.09 12.79 -8.18
N LEU A 85 15.30 11.61 -8.77
CA LEU A 85 16.59 10.92 -8.74
C LEU A 85 17.27 11.07 -10.09
N PHE A 86 18.53 11.50 -10.09
CA PHE A 86 19.34 11.62 -11.29
C PHE A 86 20.43 10.56 -11.28
N VAL A 87 20.50 9.80 -12.36
CA VAL A 87 21.35 8.61 -12.45
C VAL A 87 22.29 8.74 -13.66
N TYR A 88 23.56 8.40 -13.46
CA TYR A 88 24.55 8.31 -14.53
C TYR A 88 25.51 7.12 -14.30
N PRO A 89 25.92 6.34 -15.31
CA PRO A 89 26.78 5.18 -15.12
C PRO A 89 28.19 5.55 -14.65
N THR A 90 28.80 4.70 -13.83
CA THR A 90 30.22 4.83 -13.41
C THR A 90 31.20 4.20 -14.40
N CYS A 91 30.72 3.29 -15.26
CA CYS A 91 31.59 2.58 -16.19
C CYS A 91 32.20 3.52 -17.24
N GLU A 92 33.43 3.21 -17.65
CA GLU A 92 34.06 3.88 -18.78
C GLU A 92 33.17 3.73 -20.03
N GLY A 93 32.96 4.82 -20.77
CA GLY A 93 32.04 4.85 -21.93
C GLY A 93 30.58 5.13 -21.57
N GLY A 94 30.23 5.27 -20.28
CA GLY A 94 28.90 5.67 -19.84
C GLY A 94 27.79 4.74 -20.34
N TRP A 95 26.69 5.31 -20.82
CA TRP A 95 25.52 4.55 -21.29
C TRP A 95 25.81 3.54 -22.41
N LYS A 96 26.86 3.74 -23.21
CA LYS A 96 27.23 2.79 -24.27
C LYS A 96 27.71 1.44 -23.73
N ASN A 97 28.29 1.44 -22.54
CA ASN A 97 28.87 0.26 -21.89
C ASN A 97 28.10 -0.16 -20.63
N ALA A 98 27.11 0.62 -20.20
CA ALA A 98 26.20 0.21 -19.13
C ALA A 98 25.32 -0.96 -19.60
N ASP A 99 25.11 -1.93 -18.72
CA ASP A 99 24.24 -3.08 -18.93
C ASP A 99 23.01 -3.02 -17.99
N GLN A 100 22.11 -4.00 -18.13
CA GLN A 100 20.89 -4.10 -17.31
C GLN A 100 21.17 -4.09 -15.80
N ASP A 101 22.34 -4.57 -15.36
CA ASP A 101 22.68 -4.63 -13.94
C ASP A 101 22.77 -3.25 -13.28
N LEU A 102 23.01 -2.18 -14.05
CA LEU A 102 22.92 -0.83 -13.51
C LEU A 102 21.53 -0.55 -12.94
N TYR A 103 20.47 -0.88 -13.70
CA TYR A 103 19.09 -0.70 -13.24
C TYR A 103 18.76 -1.64 -12.07
N VAL A 104 19.19 -2.91 -12.13
CA VAL A 104 19.01 -3.87 -11.02
C VAL A 104 19.68 -3.35 -9.75
N SER A 105 20.92 -2.84 -9.86
CA SER A 105 21.65 -2.26 -8.74
C SER A 105 20.98 -1.00 -8.22
N LEU A 106 20.46 -0.14 -9.09
CA LEU A 106 19.73 1.08 -8.69
C LEU A 106 18.50 0.75 -7.88
N ILE A 107 17.63 -0.15 -8.38
CA ILE A 107 16.40 -0.55 -7.68
C ILE A 107 16.70 -1.24 -6.35
N GLY A 108 17.81 -1.98 -6.26
CA GLY A 108 18.30 -2.55 -5.01
C GLY A 108 18.48 -1.52 -3.88
N GLU A 109 18.77 -0.26 -4.21
CA GLU A 109 19.00 0.84 -3.26
C GLU A 109 17.75 1.68 -2.97
N ILE A 110 16.61 1.34 -3.59
CA ILE A 110 15.32 1.98 -3.35
C ILE A 110 14.50 1.12 -2.37
N LYS A 111 13.94 1.75 -1.34
CA LYS A 111 13.08 1.09 -0.35
C LYS A 111 11.87 1.94 -0.01
N MET A 112 10.85 1.30 0.54
CA MET A 112 9.72 1.96 1.19
C MET A 112 9.77 1.70 2.69
N ASN A 113 9.54 2.74 3.48
CA ASN A 113 9.40 2.63 4.93
C ASN A 113 8.63 3.87 5.39
N PRO A 114 7.67 3.75 6.34
CA PRO A 114 7.00 4.91 6.91
C PRO A 114 7.93 5.84 7.68
N TYR A 115 9.11 5.38 8.08
CA TYR A 115 10.11 6.16 8.79
C TYR A 115 11.23 6.56 7.85
N TYR A 116 11.20 7.83 7.44
CA TYR A 116 12.18 8.41 6.55
C TYR A 116 12.36 9.89 6.85
N LYS A 117 13.48 10.44 6.38
CA LYS A 117 13.75 11.87 6.45
C LYS A 117 14.67 12.27 5.32
N ASP A 118 14.41 13.42 4.69
CA ASP A 118 15.24 13.99 3.62
C ASP A 118 15.36 13.06 2.39
N GLY A 119 14.32 12.29 2.09
CA GLY A 119 14.33 11.28 1.02
C GLY A 119 15.17 10.03 1.35
N ILE A 120 15.62 9.87 2.60
CA ILE A 120 16.47 8.77 3.05
C ILE A 120 15.71 7.93 4.09
N ILE A 121 15.70 6.62 3.87
CA ILE A 121 15.20 5.62 4.82
C ILE A 121 16.37 5.04 5.59
N GLU A 122 16.14 4.76 6.87
CA GLU A 122 17.03 3.99 7.72
C GLU A 122 16.40 2.63 8.01
N ILE A 123 17.06 1.53 7.64
CA ILE A 123 16.55 0.18 7.90
C ILE A 123 17.38 -0.49 8.99
N THR A 124 16.68 -0.94 10.02
CA THR A 124 17.18 -1.89 11.02
C THR A 124 16.28 -3.12 10.98
N ASP A 125 16.89 -4.30 10.90
CA ASP A 125 16.15 -5.57 10.93
C ASP A 125 15.32 -5.66 12.21
N PHE A 126 14.02 -5.94 12.04
CA PHE A 126 13.09 -5.95 13.15
C PHE A 126 13.39 -7.05 14.17
N PHE A 127 13.82 -8.23 13.71
CA PHE A 127 14.05 -9.40 14.54
C PHE A 127 15.45 -9.40 15.15
N THR A 128 16.48 -9.15 14.34
CA THR A 128 17.88 -9.23 14.78
C THR A 128 18.38 -7.92 15.36
N ARG A 129 17.67 -6.80 15.15
CA ARG A 129 18.10 -5.44 15.51
C ARG A 129 19.37 -5.00 14.77
N GLU A 130 19.73 -5.70 13.70
CA GLU A 130 20.91 -5.39 12.90
C GLU A 130 20.64 -4.20 11.98
N PHE A 131 21.51 -3.21 12.01
CA PHE A 131 21.47 -2.09 11.07
C PHE A 131 21.77 -2.56 9.64
N LYS A 132 20.85 -2.30 8.70
CA LYS A 132 20.93 -2.76 7.31
C LYS A 132 21.40 -1.69 6.32
N GLY A 133 21.48 -0.43 6.75
CA GLY A 133 21.94 0.68 5.93
C GLY A 133 20.89 1.76 5.70
N PHE A 134 21.33 2.77 4.96
CA PHE A 134 20.52 3.86 4.44
C PHE A 134 20.16 3.59 2.99
N PHE A 135 18.91 3.90 2.64
CA PHE A 135 18.33 3.65 1.32
C PHE A 135 17.61 4.91 0.83
N VAL A 136 17.41 5.01 -0.49
CA VAL A 136 16.57 6.06 -1.05
C VAL A 136 15.10 5.70 -0.84
N LYS A 137 14.30 6.67 -0.41
CA LYS A 137 12.84 6.51 -0.32
C LYS A 137 12.23 6.43 -1.73
N GLY A 138 11.46 5.38 -2.01
CA GLY A 138 10.65 5.31 -3.24
C GLY A 138 9.89 3.99 -3.41
N ALA A 139 8.82 4.03 -4.21
CA ALA A 139 8.06 2.86 -4.60
C ALA A 139 8.60 2.26 -5.91
N ILE A 140 9.28 1.11 -5.81
CA ILE A 140 9.94 0.47 -6.97
C ILE A 140 8.97 0.07 -8.09
N PHE A 141 7.75 -0.29 -7.73
CA PHE A 141 6.68 -0.64 -8.66
C PHE A 141 6.04 0.59 -9.35
N ARG A 142 6.56 1.81 -9.06
CA ARG A 142 6.23 3.09 -9.69
C ARG A 142 7.45 3.72 -10.36
N ALA A 143 8.40 2.91 -10.81
CA ALA A 143 9.59 3.39 -11.50
C ALA A 143 9.21 4.01 -12.85
N ASP A 144 9.28 5.35 -12.91
CA ASP A 144 9.05 6.17 -14.09
C ASP A 144 10.40 6.70 -14.59
N ILE A 145 10.87 6.15 -15.71
CA ILE A 145 12.19 6.49 -16.26
C ILE A 145 12.06 7.57 -17.33
N TYR A 146 12.83 8.66 -17.18
CA TYR A 146 12.96 9.75 -18.13
C TYR A 146 14.38 9.74 -18.71
N SER A 147 14.51 9.51 -20.02
CA SER A 147 15.78 9.25 -20.70
C SER A 147 15.88 9.95 -22.06
N TYR A 148 17.11 10.25 -22.49
CA TYR A 148 17.40 11.12 -23.64
C TYR A 148 18.66 10.66 -24.37
N GLY A 149 18.64 10.66 -25.70
CA GLY A 149 19.82 10.39 -26.52
C GLY A 149 20.50 9.08 -26.10
N ALA A 150 21.76 9.16 -25.68
CA ALA A 150 22.52 7.97 -25.26
C ALA A 150 21.89 7.20 -24.08
N SER A 151 21.21 7.88 -23.14
CA SER A 151 20.53 7.18 -22.04
C SER A 151 19.21 6.54 -22.50
N ALA A 152 18.50 7.17 -23.45
CA ALA A 152 17.32 6.56 -24.08
C ALA A 152 17.72 5.32 -24.88
N ASP A 153 18.84 5.35 -25.60
CA ASP A 153 19.35 4.20 -26.33
C ASP A 153 19.67 3.02 -25.41
N TYR A 154 20.18 3.29 -24.20
CA TYR A 154 20.37 2.28 -23.17
C TYR A 154 19.02 1.67 -22.75
N VAL A 155 18.03 2.50 -22.44
CA VAL A 155 16.68 2.06 -22.02
C VAL A 155 16.04 1.20 -23.11
N ALA A 156 16.10 1.65 -24.36
CA ALA A 156 15.50 0.99 -25.52
C ALA A 156 16.08 -0.41 -25.80
N LYS A 157 17.34 -0.66 -25.44
CA LYS A 157 18.01 -1.95 -25.60
C LYS A 157 17.89 -2.86 -24.38
N ASN A 158 17.82 -2.28 -23.17
CA ASN A 158 18.03 -3.06 -21.95
C ASN A 158 16.80 -3.17 -21.06
N LEU A 159 15.80 -2.29 -21.17
CA LEU A 159 14.73 -2.19 -20.18
C LEU A 159 13.31 -2.49 -20.69
N ILE A 160 13.11 -2.71 -22.00
CA ILE A 160 11.79 -3.07 -22.57
C ILE A 160 11.55 -4.59 -22.49
N LYS A 161 11.77 -5.16 -21.31
CA LYS A 161 11.71 -6.60 -21.02
C LYS A 161 11.42 -6.87 -19.56
N THR A 162 11.15 -8.13 -19.21
CA THR A 162 11.04 -8.55 -17.81
C THR A 162 12.39 -8.49 -17.12
N ILE A 163 12.45 -7.79 -15.98
CA ILE A 163 13.66 -7.63 -15.17
C ILE A 163 13.42 -8.21 -13.78
N GLN A 164 14.27 -9.15 -13.37
CA GLN A 164 14.27 -9.71 -12.03
C GLN A 164 15.29 -8.98 -11.14
N GLY A 165 14.96 -8.84 -9.86
CA GLY A 165 15.82 -8.19 -8.86
C GLY A 165 15.22 -8.30 -7.46
N GLU A 166 15.63 -7.40 -6.57
CA GLU A 166 15.07 -7.32 -5.22
C GLU A 166 13.78 -6.49 -5.23
N TYR A 167 12.64 -7.15 -5.07
CA TYR A 167 11.32 -6.52 -4.95
C TYR A 167 11.05 -6.09 -3.49
N LEU A 168 9.79 -5.91 -3.08
CA LEU A 168 9.42 -5.42 -1.75
C LEU A 168 9.76 -6.37 -0.60
N TRP A 169 9.67 -7.69 -0.84
CA TRP A 169 9.77 -8.71 0.22
C TRP A 169 10.78 -9.81 -0.12
N GLY A 170 11.67 -9.56 -1.08
CA GLY A 170 12.63 -10.51 -1.59
C GLY A 170 12.69 -10.51 -3.13
N PRO A 171 13.30 -11.54 -3.72
CA PRO A 171 13.45 -11.64 -5.17
C PRO A 171 12.11 -11.59 -5.90
N GLY A 172 12.04 -10.79 -6.96
CA GLY A 172 10.86 -10.66 -7.79
C GLY A 172 11.07 -9.75 -8.99
N GLU A 173 9.98 -9.50 -9.72
CA GLU A 173 10.02 -8.66 -10.92
C GLU A 173 10.04 -7.17 -10.56
N ILE A 174 11.06 -6.46 -11.05
CA ILE A 174 11.32 -5.03 -10.80
C ILE A 174 11.22 -4.18 -12.08
N THR A 175 10.55 -4.71 -13.10
CA THR A 175 10.36 -4.04 -14.40
C THR A 175 9.77 -2.63 -14.21
N PRO A 176 10.27 -1.59 -14.91
CA PRO A 176 9.72 -0.24 -14.82
C PRO A 176 8.23 -0.17 -15.16
N ALA A 177 7.51 0.76 -14.53
CA ALA A 177 6.10 1.00 -14.85
C ALA A 177 5.96 1.82 -16.15
N CYS A 178 6.83 2.80 -16.34
CA CYS A 178 6.83 3.68 -17.52
C CYS A 178 8.25 4.01 -18.00
N LEU A 179 8.43 4.05 -19.33
CA LEU A 179 9.66 4.43 -20.02
C LEU A 179 9.40 5.61 -20.96
N SER A 180 9.88 6.80 -20.57
CA SER A 180 9.95 7.99 -21.42
C SER A 180 11.31 8.03 -22.12
N MET A 181 11.30 7.95 -23.44
CA MET A 181 12.50 7.87 -24.28
C MET A 181 12.48 8.98 -25.33
N GLU A 182 13.44 9.88 -25.23
CA GLU A 182 13.58 11.00 -26.16
C GLU A 182 14.78 10.86 -27.10
N ASN A 183 14.57 11.17 -28.38
CA ASN A 183 15.63 11.29 -29.39
C ASN A 183 16.52 10.05 -29.51
N LEU A 184 15.91 8.87 -29.62
CA LEU A 184 16.58 7.61 -29.86
C LEU A 184 17.40 7.63 -31.16
N SER A 185 18.60 7.06 -31.09
CA SER A 185 19.47 6.81 -32.24
C SER A 185 19.54 5.33 -32.64
N VAL A 186 18.90 4.46 -31.84
CA VAL A 186 18.86 3.00 -32.04
C VAL A 186 17.42 2.51 -32.14
N MET A 187 17.23 1.36 -32.79
CA MET A 187 15.94 0.68 -32.78
C MET A 187 15.68 0.08 -31.40
N PRO A 188 14.47 0.24 -30.83
CA PRO A 188 14.11 -0.38 -29.57
C PRO A 188 13.98 -1.90 -29.70
N GLU A 189 14.44 -2.61 -28.68
CA GLU A 189 14.34 -4.06 -28.53
C GLU A 189 13.15 -4.39 -27.61
N VAL A 190 11.94 -4.41 -28.19
CA VAL A 190 10.70 -4.66 -27.43
C VAL A 190 10.50 -6.16 -27.21
N GLU A 191 10.78 -6.64 -25.99
CA GLU A 191 10.48 -8.01 -25.57
C GLU A 191 9.18 -8.09 -24.75
N ARG A 192 8.89 -7.06 -23.93
CA ARG A 192 7.69 -6.96 -23.09
C ARG A 192 6.80 -5.82 -23.56
N LYS A 193 5.52 -6.13 -23.84
CA LYS A 193 4.60 -5.25 -24.59
C LYS A 193 3.67 -4.41 -23.70
N ASP A 194 3.46 -4.79 -22.46
CA ASP A 194 2.57 -4.11 -21.51
C ASP A 194 3.24 -2.98 -20.71
N ILE A 195 4.56 -2.77 -20.86
CA ILE A 195 5.25 -1.59 -20.29
C ILE A 195 4.73 -0.32 -20.97
N ALA A 196 4.44 0.71 -20.19
CA ALA A 196 4.02 1.99 -20.74
C ALA A 196 5.20 2.74 -21.38
N ILE A 197 5.02 3.15 -22.64
CA ILE A 197 6.03 3.85 -23.43
C ILE A 197 5.57 5.26 -23.77
N LEU A 198 6.38 6.26 -23.41
CA LEU A 198 6.28 7.63 -23.90
C LEU A 198 7.43 7.89 -24.88
N SER A 199 7.12 7.93 -26.17
CA SER A 199 8.08 8.13 -27.26
C SER A 199 8.07 9.60 -27.69
N VAL A 200 9.18 10.32 -27.47
CA VAL A 200 9.25 11.77 -27.70
C VAL A 200 10.32 12.14 -28.72
N GLY A 201 9.94 12.88 -29.77
CA GLY A 201 10.89 13.36 -30.79
C GLY A 201 11.58 12.26 -31.60
N ASN A 202 11.09 11.02 -31.50
CA ASN A 202 11.66 9.87 -32.21
C ASN A 202 11.19 9.82 -33.66
N SER A 203 12.01 9.21 -34.53
CA SER A 203 11.68 9.08 -35.95
C SER A 203 10.46 8.19 -36.19
N ASP A 204 9.80 8.37 -37.34
CA ASP A 204 8.69 7.51 -37.76
C ASP A 204 9.06 6.02 -37.78
N GLU A 205 10.32 5.70 -38.11
CA GLU A 205 10.82 4.33 -38.13
C GLU A 205 10.89 3.73 -36.71
N ILE A 206 11.37 4.50 -35.73
CA ILE A 206 11.40 4.10 -34.31
C ILE A 206 9.99 4.00 -33.76
N ASN A 207 9.12 4.97 -34.03
CA ASN A 207 7.72 4.93 -33.60
C ASN A 207 6.99 3.72 -34.20
N ALA A 208 7.28 3.37 -35.45
CA ALA A 208 6.76 2.16 -36.09
C ALA A 208 7.27 0.87 -35.42
N ALA A 209 8.48 0.86 -34.84
CA ALA A 209 9.00 -0.30 -34.12
C ALA A 209 8.20 -0.58 -32.83
N PHE A 210 7.80 0.45 -32.08
CA PHE A 210 6.90 0.29 -30.93
C PHE A 210 5.51 -0.22 -31.34
N LEU A 211 5.01 0.22 -32.50
CA LEU A 211 3.71 -0.23 -33.03
C LEU A 211 3.74 -1.66 -33.63
N LYS A 212 4.92 -2.19 -33.97
CA LYS A 212 5.09 -3.46 -34.71
C LYS A 212 5.79 -4.58 -33.93
N ALA A 213 5.98 -4.46 -32.61
CA ALA A 213 6.80 -5.37 -31.80
C ALA A 213 6.58 -6.87 -32.18
N LYS A 214 7.55 -7.43 -32.93
CA LYS A 214 7.39 -8.68 -33.70
C LYS A 214 7.04 -9.89 -32.83
N ASN A 215 6.08 -10.72 -33.28
CA ASN A 215 6.13 -12.17 -33.07
C ASN A 215 6.29 -12.87 -34.44
N PRO A 216 7.49 -13.41 -34.78
CA PRO A 216 7.75 -13.97 -36.11
C PRO A 216 6.98 -15.27 -36.44
N GLU A 217 6.16 -15.81 -35.53
CA GLU A 217 5.46 -17.10 -35.72
C GLU A 217 4.00 -17.01 -36.20
N LYS A 218 3.37 -15.82 -36.23
CA LYS A 218 1.93 -15.69 -36.55
C LYS A 218 1.71 -14.66 -37.67
N GLY A 219 1.03 -15.11 -38.74
CA GLY A 219 0.85 -14.38 -40.02
C GLY A 219 -0.06 -13.13 -39.97
N PRO A 220 -0.45 -12.58 -41.14
CA PRO A 220 -0.87 -11.18 -41.32
C PRO A 220 -2.27 -10.77 -40.80
N ASP A 221 -2.99 -11.63 -40.07
CA ASP A 221 -4.39 -11.40 -39.65
C ASP A 221 -4.56 -11.16 -38.13
N PHE A 222 -3.54 -10.65 -37.41
CA PHE A 222 -3.60 -10.47 -35.94
C PHE A 222 -3.84 -9.00 -35.51
N GLU A 223 -4.69 -8.82 -34.49
CA GLU A 223 -4.86 -7.59 -33.70
C GLU A 223 -3.48 -7.06 -33.23
N SER A 224 -3.33 -5.73 -33.10
CA SER A 224 -2.02 -5.05 -33.03
C SER A 224 -0.99 -5.71 -32.10
N ASP A 225 0.12 -6.15 -32.70
CA ASP A 225 1.23 -6.86 -32.02
C ASP A 225 2.22 -5.91 -31.29
N GLY A 226 1.95 -4.60 -31.20
CA GLY A 226 2.86 -3.59 -30.63
C GLY A 226 2.81 -3.45 -29.10
N CYS A 227 3.49 -2.41 -28.57
CA CYS A 227 3.33 -1.97 -27.19
C CYS A 227 1.86 -1.62 -26.91
N GLN A 228 1.29 -2.15 -25.83
CA GLN A 228 -0.11 -1.98 -25.45
C GLN A 228 -0.42 -0.54 -25.02
N TYR A 229 0.53 0.11 -24.34
CA TYR A 229 0.40 1.49 -23.88
C TYR A 229 1.51 2.34 -24.49
N LEU A 230 1.17 3.09 -25.54
CA LEU A 230 2.10 3.95 -26.26
C LEU A 230 1.52 5.36 -26.41
N LEU A 231 2.30 6.36 -26.00
CA LEU A 231 2.05 7.78 -26.28
C LEU A 231 3.21 8.32 -27.12
N VAL A 232 2.93 8.78 -28.35
CA VAL A 232 3.93 9.39 -29.25
C VAL A 232 3.72 10.90 -29.26
N LYS A 233 4.81 11.66 -29.09
CA LYS A 233 4.80 13.14 -29.10
C LYS A 233 6.03 13.71 -29.79
N ASP A 234 5.93 14.93 -30.32
CA ASP A 234 7.08 15.66 -30.86
C ASP A 234 7.95 16.27 -29.76
N LYS A 235 7.32 16.69 -28.65
CA LYS A 235 7.97 17.34 -27.51
C LYS A 235 7.33 16.91 -26.20
N ALA A 236 8.15 16.71 -25.18
CA ALA A 236 7.68 16.41 -23.85
C ALA A 236 7.10 17.63 -23.13
N ASP A 237 6.11 17.32 -22.31
CA ASP A 237 5.59 18.19 -21.25
C ASP A 237 5.37 17.28 -20.05
N TYR A 238 6.40 17.04 -19.24
CA TYR A 238 6.33 16.00 -18.21
C TYR A 238 5.23 16.19 -17.19
N LYS A 239 4.85 17.42 -16.91
CA LYS A 239 3.74 17.67 -16.00
C LYS A 239 2.41 17.23 -16.62
N ALA A 240 2.16 17.60 -17.87
CA ALA A 240 0.96 17.19 -18.59
C ALA A 240 0.97 15.68 -18.90
N ASP A 241 2.11 15.15 -19.33
CA ASP A 241 2.31 13.74 -19.67
C ASP A 241 2.18 12.86 -18.43
N PHE A 242 2.68 13.30 -17.28
CA PHE A 242 2.47 12.61 -16.02
C PHE A 242 0.99 12.53 -15.66
N LYS A 243 0.27 13.65 -15.73
CA LYS A 243 -1.16 13.69 -15.41
C LYS A 243 -2.00 12.82 -16.36
N ALA A 244 -1.77 12.90 -17.67
CA ALA A 244 -2.62 12.25 -18.67
C ALA A 244 -2.22 10.78 -18.95
N PHE A 245 -0.96 10.42 -18.72
CA PHE A 245 -0.43 9.14 -19.14
C PHE A 245 0.37 8.42 -18.06
N VAL A 246 1.47 8.97 -17.54
CA VAL A 246 2.42 8.21 -16.71
C VAL A 246 1.80 7.75 -15.39
N ARG A 247 1.08 8.64 -14.67
CA ARG A 247 0.64 8.42 -13.27
C ARG A 247 -0.22 7.17 -13.05
N LYS A 248 -0.85 6.65 -14.11
CA LYS A 248 -1.82 5.56 -14.01
C LYS A 248 -1.18 4.18 -13.96
N PHE A 249 0.09 4.03 -14.34
CA PHE A 249 0.72 2.71 -14.43
C PHE A 249 1.42 2.33 -13.13
N LYS A 250 1.26 1.07 -12.73
CA LYS A 250 1.97 0.45 -11.60
C LYS A 250 2.40 -0.96 -11.99
N MET A 251 3.67 -1.32 -11.82
CA MET A 251 4.16 -2.68 -12.03
C MET A 251 4.03 -3.51 -10.74
N TRP A 252 2.83 -4.02 -10.48
CA TRP A 252 2.54 -4.76 -9.25
C TRP A 252 2.81 -6.26 -9.40
N CYS A 253 3.85 -6.74 -8.72
CA CYS A 253 4.19 -8.17 -8.67
C CYS A 253 4.27 -8.80 -10.08
N GLY A 254 4.89 -8.09 -11.02
CA GLY A 254 5.05 -8.50 -12.41
C GLY A 254 3.88 -8.18 -13.34
N ASN A 255 2.78 -7.62 -12.84
CA ASN A 255 1.61 -7.24 -13.65
C ASN A 255 1.48 -5.72 -13.73
N VAL A 256 1.18 -5.20 -14.92
CA VAL A 256 0.80 -3.78 -15.06
C VAL A 256 -0.63 -3.60 -14.58
N GLU A 257 -0.79 -2.83 -13.51
CA GLU A 257 -2.08 -2.39 -12.98
C GLU A 257 -2.32 -0.93 -13.35
N ILE A 258 -3.58 -0.60 -13.62
CA ILE A 258 -4.04 0.76 -13.87
C ILE A 258 -4.64 1.31 -12.59
N GLU A 259 -4.08 2.42 -12.13
CA GLU A 259 -4.53 3.12 -10.94
C GLU A 259 -5.76 3.97 -11.23
N PRO A 260 -6.66 4.13 -10.24
CA PRO A 260 -7.91 4.85 -10.44
C PRO A 260 -7.66 6.35 -10.66
N ASP A 261 -8.44 6.92 -11.57
CA ASP A 261 -8.58 8.36 -11.71
C ASP A 261 -9.78 8.85 -10.88
N PHE A 262 -9.50 9.39 -9.70
CA PHE A 262 -10.56 9.88 -8.81
C PHE A 262 -11.28 11.13 -9.33
N GLU A 263 -10.67 11.92 -10.22
CA GLU A 263 -11.38 13.01 -10.90
C GLU A 263 -12.48 12.43 -11.80
N GLU A 264 -12.16 11.38 -12.57
CA GLU A 264 -13.12 10.70 -13.45
C GLU A 264 -14.19 9.91 -12.69
N LEU A 265 -13.82 9.29 -11.56
CA LEU A 265 -14.73 8.55 -10.68
C LEU A 265 -15.63 9.46 -9.83
N ASN A 266 -15.44 10.79 -9.90
CA ASN A 266 -16.11 11.75 -9.03
C ASN A 266 -15.94 11.41 -7.53
N MET A 267 -14.70 11.07 -7.17
CA MET A 267 -14.30 10.72 -5.80
C MET A 267 -13.28 11.72 -5.26
N THR A 268 -13.24 11.84 -3.94
CA THR A 268 -12.22 12.59 -3.20
C THR A 268 -11.30 11.63 -2.45
N GLU A 269 -9.98 11.84 -2.59
CA GLU A 269 -8.94 11.39 -1.66
C GLU A 269 -8.50 12.62 -0.85
N GLU A 270 -8.78 12.62 0.44
CA GLU A 270 -8.49 13.75 1.32
C GLU A 270 -7.53 13.34 2.43
N ALA A 271 -6.33 13.89 2.39
CA ALA A 271 -5.39 13.81 3.49
C ALA A 271 -5.80 14.74 4.65
N GLY A 272 -5.64 14.26 5.88
CA GLY A 272 -5.86 15.07 7.07
C GLY A 272 -5.08 14.55 8.27
N PHE A 273 -5.18 15.28 9.38
CA PHE A 273 -4.69 14.82 10.66
C PHE A 273 -5.57 15.33 11.79
N THR A 274 -5.49 14.66 12.93
CA THR A 274 -6.03 15.12 14.21
C THR A 274 -4.88 15.35 15.17
N LEU A 275 -4.89 16.48 15.89
CA LEU A 275 -3.98 16.70 17.02
C LEU A 275 -4.61 16.05 18.25
N VAL A 276 -4.07 14.93 18.70
CA VAL A 276 -4.58 14.18 19.86
C VAL A 276 -3.76 14.50 21.11
N ASN A 277 -4.40 14.41 22.28
CA ASN A 277 -3.62 14.34 23.52
C ASN A 277 -2.99 12.95 23.60
N THR A 278 -1.69 12.90 23.88
CA THR A 278 -1.04 11.60 24.09
C THR A 278 -1.66 10.94 25.32
N SER A 279 -2.25 9.78 25.11
CA SER A 279 -2.98 9.09 26.16
C SER A 279 -2.02 8.44 27.16
N SER A 280 -2.45 8.33 28.42
CA SER A 280 -1.60 7.80 29.51
C SER A 280 -1.17 6.34 29.30
N ASP A 281 -1.85 5.61 28.42
CA ASP A 281 -1.60 4.24 27.99
C ASP A 281 -0.72 4.15 26.74
N ASN A 282 -0.40 5.25 26.06
CA ASN A 282 0.52 5.25 24.93
C ASN A 282 1.93 4.82 25.37
N ARG A 283 2.48 3.82 24.69
CA ARG A 283 3.85 3.29 24.89
C ARG A 283 4.69 3.34 23.62
N GLY A 284 4.12 3.84 22.52
CA GLY A 284 4.80 4.00 21.25
C GLY A 284 5.71 5.22 21.26
N ARG A 285 6.01 5.70 20.06
CA ARG A 285 6.91 6.85 19.84
C ARG A 285 6.53 8.11 20.61
N TYR A 286 5.24 8.35 20.83
CA TYR A 286 4.73 9.60 21.37
C TYR A 286 4.57 9.62 22.89
N LYS A 287 4.91 8.54 23.60
CA LYS A 287 4.66 8.36 25.04
C LYS A 287 5.14 9.48 25.97
N ASP A 288 6.19 10.21 25.59
CA ASP A 288 6.79 11.29 26.39
C ASP A 288 6.36 12.69 25.90
N GLN A 289 5.50 12.76 24.88
CA GLN A 289 4.96 14.00 24.33
C GLN A 289 3.59 14.29 24.94
N LYS A 290 3.23 15.57 25.07
CA LYS A 290 1.90 15.97 25.57
C LYS A 290 0.79 15.71 24.55
N GLU A 291 1.06 16.03 23.29
CA GLU A 291 0.15 15.93 22.16
C GLU A 291 0.96 15.55 20.92
N HIS A 292 0.31 14.89 19.96
CA HIS A 292 0.93 14.52 18.69
C HIS A 292 -0.12 14.47 17.58
N LYS A 293 0.34 14.47 16.33
CA LYS A 293 -0.55 14.38 15.16
C LYS A 293 -0.78 12.92 14.80
N VAL A 294 -2.04 12.57 14.55
CA VAL A 294 -2.44 11.30 13.95
C VAL A 294 -2.99 11.59 12.55
N GLY A 295 -2.27 11.16 11.52
CA GLY A 295 -2.69 11.37 10.14
C GLY A 295 -3.68 10.33 9.65
N TYR A 296 -4.42 10.69 8.61
CA TYR A 296 -5.35 9.81 7.94
C TYR A 296 -5.56 10.21 6.48
N PHE A 297 -6.10 9.27 5.71
CA PHE A 297 -6.67 9.53 4.40
C PHE A 297 -8.15 9.15 4.40
N ALA A 298 -9.00 10.07 3.93
CA ALA A 298 -10.42 9.87 3.74
C ALA A 298 -10.75 9.69 2.26
N TYR A 299 -11.61 8.71 1.96
CA TYR A 299 -12.07 8.39 0.61
C TYR A 299 -13.59 8.37 0.57
N TYR A 300 -14.18 9.11 -0.37
CA TYR A 300 -15.62 9.21 -0.51
C TYR A 300 -16.03 9.73 -1.90
N ASN A 301 -17.27 9.44 -2.31
CA ASN A 301 -17.87 10.03 -3.51
C ASN A 301 -18.20 11.51 -3.25
N ASN A 302 -18.04 12.38 -4.23
CA ASN A 302 -18.21 13.83 -4.03
C ASN A 302 -19.66 14.23 -3.66
N ASP A 303 -20.65 13.41 -4.01
CA ASP A 303 -22.06 13.58 -3.67
C ASP A 303 -22.49 12.82 -2.38
N LEU A 304 -21.54 12.19 -1.68
CA LEU A 304 -21.83 11.25 -0.59
C LEU A 304 -22.72 11.88 0.50
N PHE A 305 -22.46 13.12 0.87
CA PHE A 305 -23.13 13.80 1.98
C PHE A 305 -24.42 14.53 1.59
N ASP A 306 -24.80 14.55 0.30
CA ASP A 306 -25.94 15.33 -0.22
C ASP A 306 -27.29 14.88 0.37
N LYS A 307 -27.37 13.62 0.81
CA LYS A 307 -28.59 12.99 1.36
C LYS A 307 -28.58 12.90 2.89
N GLY A 308 -27.61 13.53 3.56
CA GLY A 308 -27.49 13.54 5.01
C GLY A 308 -26.40 12.62 5.55
N PRO A 309 -26.47 12.23 6.84
CA PRO A 309 -25.43 11.46 7.50
C PRO A 309 -25.18 10.09 6.88
N VAL A 310 -23.90 9.71 6.74
CA VAL A 310 -23.47 8.49 6.06
C VAL A 310 -22.70 7.52 6.96
N PRO A 311 -22.63 6.23 6.61
CA PRO A 311 -21.77 5.28 7.30
C PRO A 311 -20.29 5.69 7.25
N LEU A 312 -19.56 5.35 8.30
CA LEU A 312 -18.10 5.47 8.37
C LEU A 312 -17.48 4.08 8.55
N LEU A 313 -16.45 3.75 7.78
CA LEU A 313 -15.54 2.64 8.07
C LEU A 313 -14.13 3.17 8.33
N ILE A 314 -13.59 2.87 9.52
CA ILE A 314 -12.20 3.17 9.87
C ILE A 314 -11.31 1.99 9.47
N GLY A 315 -10.23 2.27 8.73
CA GLY A 315 -9.25 1.28 8.27
C GLY A 315 -7.91 1.35 9.02
N PHE A 316 -7.34 0.19 9.37
CA PHE A 316 -6.02 0.07 9.99
C PHE A 316 -5.09 -0.83 9.16
N HIS A 317 -3.94 -0.31 8.74
CA HIS A 317 -3.01 -0.97 7.81
C HIS A 317 -2.11 -2.04 8.48
N GLY A 318 -1.37 -2.79 7.66
CA GLY A 318 -0.42 -3.81 8.10
C GLY A 318 0.83 -3.26 8.78
N GLY A 319 1.67 -4.18 9.28
CA GLY A 319 2.85 -3.87 10.09
C GLY A 319 3.92 -3.03 9.40
N GLY A 320 4.27 -3.42 8.17
CA GLY A 320 5.31 -2.78 7.36
C GLY A 320 4.77 -1.84 6.28
N ASP A 321 3.48 -1.51 6.35
CA ASP A 321 2.74 -0.85 5.27
C ASP A 321 2.29 0.55 5.68
N SER A 322 1.49 1.20 4.83
CA SER A 322 0.82 2.48 5.12
C SER A 322 -0.67 2.40 4.83
N THR A 323 -1.40 3.46 5.17
CA THR A 323 -2.82 3.62 4.81
C THR A 323 -3.08 3.45 3.32
N MET A 324 -2.22 4.03 2.49
CA MET A 324 -2.28 3.92 1.03
C MET A 324 -2.10 2.47 0.57
N TYR A 325 -1.14 1.73 1.12
CA TYR A 325 -1.00 0.32 0.79
C TYR A 325 -2.30 -0.45 1.09
N LEU A 326 -2.86 -0.31 2.31
CA LEU A 326 -4.10 -0.98 2.66
C LEU A 326 -5.22 -0.59 1.68
N THR A 327 -5.39 0.70 1.44
CA THR A 327 -6.50 1.21 0.64
C THR A 327 -6.48 0.64 -0.77
N PHE A 328 -5.31 0.68 -1.44
CA PHE A 328 -5.20 0.38 -2.86
C PHE A 328 -4.96 -1.10 -3.14
N VAL A 329 -4.20 -1.81 -2.30
CA VAL A 329 -3.96 -3.26 -2.48
C VAL A 329 -5.19 -4.07 -2.07
N SER A 330 -5.91 -3.63 -1.04
CA SER A 330 -7.07 -4.36 -0.52
C SER A 330 -8.42 -3.82 -1.01
N GLY A 331 -8.40 -2.83 -1.90
CA GLY A 331 -9.59 -2.35 -2.64
C GLY A 331 -10.62 -1.58 -1.81
N TRP A 332 -10.28 -1.09 -0.62
CA TRP A 332 -11.26 -0.37 0.22
C TRP A 332 -11.82 0.89 -0.44
N TRP A 333 -11.04 1.59 -1.27
CA TRP A 333 -11.54 2.74 -2.02
C TRP A 333 -12.65 2.35 -3.00
N GLU A 334 -12.54 1.19 -3.65
CA GLU A 334 -13.52 0.71 -4.62
C GLU A 334 -14.81 0.27 -3.91
N ILE A 335 -14.68 -0.41 -2.76
CA ILE A 335 -15.81 -0.79 -1.92
C ILE A 335 -16.53 0.48 -1.42
N ALA A 336 -15.78 1.48 -0.95
CA ALA A 336 -16.34 2.78 -0.52
C ALA A 336 -17.11 3.47 -1.66
N HIS A 337 -16.53 3.50 -2.86
CA HIS A 337 -17.16 4.05 -4.06
C HIS A 337 -18.47 3.35 -4.39
N ARG A 338 -18.42 2.01 -4.44
CA ARG A 338 -19.51 1.14 -4.88
C ARG A 338 -20.71 1.16 -3.93
N TYR A 339 -20.46 1.16 -2.62
CA TYR A 339 -21.52 1.06 -1.61
C TYR A 339 -21.88 2.40 -0.94
N GLY A 340 -21.16 3.48 -1.24
CA GLY A 340 -21.48 4.83 -0.78
C GLY A 340 -21.32 5.00 0.73
N PHE A 341 -20.08 4.89 1.22
CA PHE A 341 -19.73 5.22 2.60
C PHE A 341 -18.42 6.00 2.69
N LEU A 342 -18.22 6.67 3.82
CA LEU A 342 -16.96 7.34 4.13
C LEU A 342 -15.96 6.31 4.62
N TYR A 343 -14.85 6.14 3.91
CA TYR A 343 -13.72 5.32 4.35
C TYR A 343 -12.60 6.21 4.89
N VAL A 344 -12.11 5.95 6.10
CA VAL A 344 -10.98 6.71 6.68
C VAL A 344 -9.92 5.74 7.18
N ALA A 345 -8.77 5.73 6.51
CA ALA A 345 -7.62 4.91 6.91
C ALA A 345 -6.68 5.72 7.81
N ILE A 346 -6.35 5.20 9.01
CA ILE A 346 -5.49 5.87 9.99
C ILE A 346 -4.03 5.46 9.80
N GLU A 347 -3.14 6.45 9.70
CA GLU A 347 -1.71 6.27 9.44
C GLU A 347 -0.93 5.99 10.71
N ASN A 348 0.07 5.12 10.59
CA ASN A 348 0.96 4.70 11.68
C ASN A 348 0.20 4.34 12.98
N HIS A 349 -0.97 3.69 12.86
CA HIS A 349 -1.87 3.38 13.98
C HIS A 349 -1.22 2.50 15.08
N GLN A 350 -0.04 1.95 14.82
CA GLN A 350 0.78 1.19 15.76
C GLN A 350 1.31 2.05 16.91
N ASP A 351 1.54 3.34 16.64
CA ASP A 351 1.94 4.35 17.62
C ASP A 351 0.73 5.05 18.27
N VAL A 352 -0.49 4.65 17.90
CA VAL A 352 -1.75 5.28 18.31
C VAL A 352 -2.57 4.29 19.16
N THR A 353 -2.98 4.69 20.35
CA THR A 353 -3.81 3.86 21.24
C THR A 353 -5.26 3.81 20.78
N ALA A 354 -6.04 2.83 21.25
CA ALA A 354 -7.49 2.83 21.02
C ALA A 354 -8.16 4.11 21.55
N THR A 355 -7.68 4.62 22.68
CA THR A 355 -8.13 5.89 23.27
C THR A 355 -7.92 7.07 22.32
N GLU A 356 -6.74 7.17 21.72
CA GLU A 356 -6.41 8.22 20.76
C GLU A 356 -7.20 8.06 19.45
N VAL A 357 -7.47 6.83 19.00
CA VAL A 357 -8.38 6.58 17.85
C VAL A 357 -9.79 7.12 18.12
N ILE A 358 -10.29 7.06 19.35
CA ILE A 358 -11.57 7.68 19.72
C ILE A 358 -11.49 9.22 19.64
N GLU A 359 -10.36 9.84 20.01
CA GLU A 359 -10.16 11.28 19.79
C GLU A 359 -10.18 11.62 18.29
N VAL A 360 -9.52 10.83 17.45
CA VAL A 360 -9.58 10.98 15.98
C VAL A 360 -11.02 10.88 15.49
N LEU A 361 -11.76 9.85 15.89
CA LEU A 361 -13.17 9.65 15.51
C LEU A 361 -14.04 10.85 15.93
N ASN A 362 -13.85 11.40 17.12
CA ASN A 362 -14.60 12.56 17.58
C ASN A 362 -14.34 13.81 16.71
N ASP A 363 -13.12 13.98 16.21
CA ASP A 363 -12.80 15.06 15.27
C ASP A 363 -13.35 14.80 13.87
N LEU A 364 -13.33 13.54 13.40
CA LEU A 364 -13.98 13.15 12.14
C LEU A 364 -15.48 13.44 12.17
N LYS A 365 -16.18 13.18 13.29
CA LYS A 365 -17.60 13.49 13.48
C LYS A 365 -17.93 14.98 13.42
N LYS A 366 -16.97 15.86 13.75
CA LYS A 366 -17.13 17.31 13.60
C LYS A 366 -16.92 17.75 12.16
N LYS A 367 -16.06 17.05 11.43
CA LYS A 367 -15.64 17.38 10.06
C LYS A 367 -16.62 16.87 9.01
N TYR A 368 -17.11 15.64 9.15
CA TYR A 368 -17.97 14.97 8.17
C TYR A 368 -19.36 14.69 8.75
N SER A 369 -20.38 14.65 7.89
CA SER A 369 -21.73 14.24 8.29
C SER A 369 -21.80 12.72 8.46
N ILE A 370 -21.40 12.22 9.62
CA ILE A 370 -21.34 10.80 9.94
C ILE A 370 -22.61 10.37 10.69
N ASP A 371 -23.19 9.24 10.30
CA ASP A 371 -24.21 8.55 11.06
C ASP A 371 -23.57 7.80 12.23
N GLU A 372 -23.76 8.30 13.45
CA GLU A 372 -23.17 7.75 14.67
C GLU A 372 -23.69 6.36 15.07
N HIS A 373 -24.73 5.86 14.41
CA HIS A 373 -25.23 4.49 14.57
C HIS A 373 -24.65 3.51 13.55
N ARG A 374 -23.90 3.99 12.56
CA ARG A 374 -23.27 3.20 11.47
C ARG A 374 -21.77 3.49 11.35
N ILE A 375 -21.07 3.32 12.47
CA ILE A 375 -19.60 3.40 12.54
C ILE A 375 -19.04 1.98 12.58
N TYR A 376 -18.12 1.69 11.68
CA TYR A 376 -17.48 0.39 11.51
C TYR A 376 -15.96 0.53 11.58
N CYS A 377 -15.25 -0.57 11.81
CA CYS A 377 -13.82 -0.59 11.56
C CYS A 377 -13.33 -1.95 11.05
N SER A 378 -12.22 -1.92 10.33
CA SER A 378 -11.53 -3.09 9.80
C SER A 378 -10.03 -2.86 9.78
N GLY A 379 -9.25 -3.94 9.77
CA GLY A 379 -7.81 -3.82 9.61
C GLY A 379 -7.14 -5.15 9.31
N PHE A 380 -5.99 -5.06 8.67
CA PHE A 380 -5.18 -6.19 8.22
C PHE A 380 -3.96 -6.40 9.11
N SER A 381 -3.64 -7.65 9.47
CA SER A 381 -2.40 -7.98 10.19
C SER A 381 -2.31 -7.18 11.49
N MET A 382 -1.28 -6.36 11.72
CA MET A 382 -1.21 -5.43 12.85
C MET A 382 -2.45 -4.52 12.97
N GLY A 383 -3.10 -4.13 11.87
CA GLY A 383 -4.38 -3.45 11.85
C GLY A 383 -5.57 -4.28 12.34
N SER A 384 -5.52 -5.61 12.20
CA SER A 384 -6.46 -6.51 12.87
C SER A 384 -6.28 -6.44 14.38
N GLY A 385 -5.04 -6.37 14.86
CA GLY A 385 -4.74 -6.13 16.28
C GLY A 385 -5.36 -4.82 16.80
N LYS A 386 -5.27 -3.73 16.03
CA LYS A 386 -5.95 -2.47 16.38
C LYS A 386 -7.47 -2.61 16.34
N THR A 387 -8.01 -3.35 15.38
CA THR A 387 -9.46 -3.65 15.32
C THR A 387 -9.92 -4.44 16.55
N TRP A 388 -9.12 -5.40 17.02
CA TRP A 388 -9.36 -6.11 18.27
C TRP A 388 -9.24 -5.22 19.51
N ASP A 389 -8.27 -4.29 19.57
CA ASP A 389 -8.22 -3.28 20.64
C ASP A 389 -9.53 -2.50 20.72
N MET A 390 -10.01 -2.01 19.57
CA MET A 390 -11.29 -1.28 19.52
C MET A 390 -12.46 -2.15 20.02
N TYR A 391 -12.49 -3.45 19.68
CA TYR A 391 -13.52 -4.38 20.16
C TYR A 391 -13.45 -4.63 21.68
N GLN A 392 -12.23 -4.63 22.23
CA GLN A 392 -11.98 -4.91 23.64
C GLN A 392 -12.20 -3.69 24.54
N GLU A 393 -11.89 -2.49 24.05
CA GLU A 393 -11.86 -1.27 24.87
C GLU A 393 -13.05 -0.34 24.62
N TYR A 394 -13.54 -0.27 23.37
CA TYR A 394 -14.61 0.65 22.96
C TYR A 394 -15.72 -0.04 22.13
N PRO A 395 -16.22 -1.23 22.52
CA PRO A 395 -17.19 -1.99 21.73
C PRO A 395 -18.50 -1.23 21.47
N GLN A 396 -18.92 -0.37 22.40
CA GLN A 396 -20.14 0.42 22.32
C GLN A 396 -20.13 1.50 21.22
N VAL A 397 -18.99 1.74 20.57
CA VAL A 397 -18.85 2.74 19.52
C VAL A 397 -19.28 2.20 18.16
N PHE A 398 -19.09 0.90 17.94
CA PHE A 398 -19.16 0.31 16.60
C PHE A 398 -20.46 -0.45 16.37
N ALA A 399 -21.01 -0.30 15.16
CA ALA A 399 -22.13 -1.09 14.65
C ALA A 399 -21.66 -2.42 14.05
N GLY A 400 -20.38 -2.56 13.74
CA GLY A 400 -19.78 -3.80 13.29
C GLY A 400 -18.28 -3.66 13.06
N MET A 401 -17.56 -4.78 13.11
CA MET A 401 -16.10 -4.83 13.05
C MET A 401 -15.63 -5.98 12.17
N ALA A 402 -14.56 -5.75 11.42
CA ALA A 402 -13.98 -6.74 10.52
C ALA A 402 -12.45 -6.88 10.68
N PRO A 403 -11.96 -7.50 11.77
CA PRO A 403 -10.55 -7.86 11.90
C PRO A 403 -10.14 -8.90 10.84
N GLN A 404 -8.96 -8.75 10.21
CA GLN A 404 -8.52 -9.59 9.10
C GLN A 404 -7.09 -10.10 9.27
N CYS A 405 -6.89 -11.40 9.07
CA CYS A 405 -5.60 -12.06 8.89
C CYS A 405 -4.63 -11.89 10.07
N ALA A 406 -5.15 -11.79 11.29
CA ALA A 406 -4.41 -11.96 12.54
C ALA A 406 -5.40 -11.96 13.73
N LEU A 407 -5.30 -12.95 14.61
CA LEU A 407 -6.18 -13.06 15.78
C LEU A 407 -5.67 -12.28 16.99
N PHE A 408 -4.34 -12.24 17.21
CA PHE A 408 -3.67 -11.71 18.42
C PHE A 408 -4.20 -12.30 19.76
N PRO A 409 -3.35 -12.60 20.74
CA PRO A 409 -3.81 -13.01 22.07
C PRO A 409 -4.68 -11.93 22.73
N VAL A 410 -5.68 -12.33 23.53
CA VAL A 410 -6.65 -11.41 24.16
C VAL A 410 -5.98 -10.40 25.09
N ARG A 411 -5.09 -10.86 25.97
CA ARG A 411 -4.50 -10.03 27.03
C ARG A 411 -3.10 -9.49 26.72
N ASN A 412 -2.46 -10.02 25.68
CA ASN A 412 -1.07 -9.69 25.31
C ASN A 412 -1.01 -9.09 23.90
N ASN A 413 -1.84 -8.07 23.63
CA ASN A 413 -1.83 -7.39 22.33
C ASN A 413 -0.59 -6.46 22.21
N PRO A 414 0.09 -6.36 21.05
CA PRO A 414 1.32 -5.57 20.86
C PRO A 414 1.25 -4.07 21.18
N PHE A 415 0.07 -3.47 21.29
CA PHE A 415 -0.07 -2.01 21.36
C PHE A 415 -0.26 -1.45 22.77
N GLY A 416 -0.38 -2.29 23.80
CA GLY A 416 -0.82 -1.81 25.11
C GLY A 416 -0.48 -2.69 26.30
N LYS A 417 -0.92 -2.25 27.48
CA LYS A 417 -0.90 -3.06 28.70
C LYS A 417 -2.09 -4.01 28.73
N ASP A 418 -1.99 -5.06 29.53
CA ASP A 418 -3.15 -5.89 29.88
C ASP A 418 -4.32 -5.01 30.35
N LEU A 419 -5.49 -5.21 29.74
CA LEU A 419 -6.70 -4.44 30.01
C LEU A 419 -7.31 -4.78 31.38
N GLY A 420 -6.98 -5.94 31.96
CA GLY A 420 -7.55 -6.40 33.22
C GLY A 420 -9.07 -6.32 33.21
N ASP A 421 -9.65 -5.62 34.19
CA ASP A 421 -11.10 -5.45 34.34
C ASP A 421 -11.75 -4.58 33.24
N LYS A 422 -10.96 -3.88 32.41
CA LYS A 422 -11.47 -3.08 31.29
C LYS A 422 -11.78 -3.90 30.04
N LEU A 423 -11.35 -5.16 30.00
CA LEU A 423 -11.60 -6.05 28.87
C LEU A 423 -13.11 -6.21 28.64
N ASN A 424 -13.58 -5.93 27.43
CA ASN A 424 -14.95 -6.21 27.03
C ASN A 424 -15.28 -7.70 27.24
N THR A 425 -16.25 -7.99 28.10
CA THR A 425 -16.74 -9.35 28.36
C THR A 425 -18.24 -9.48 28.12
N THR A 426 -18.92 -8.40 27.71
CA THR A 426 -20.39 -8.31 27.77
C THR A 426 -21.06 -7.66 26.58
N VAL A 427 -20.34 -6.82 25.82
CA VAL A 427 -20.89 -6.08 24.68
C VAL A 427 -20.61 -6.85 23.40
N ALA A 428 -21.65 -7.51 22.89
CA ALA A 428 -21.65 -8.15 21.59
C ALA A 428 -21.68 -7.10 20.47
N VAL A 429 -20.81 -7.22 19.47
CA VAL A 429 -20.72 -6.31 18.31
C VAL A 429 -20.66 -7.16 17.04
N PRO A 430 -21.46 -6.89 15.99
CA PRO A 430 -21.39 -7.64 14.74
C PRO A 430 -19.96 -7.80 14.23
N LEU A 431 -19.54 -9.03 13.94
CA LEU A 431 -18.13 -9.37 13.75
C LEU A 431 -17.95 -10.26 12.51
N PHE A 432 -17.12 -9.80 11.57
CA PHE A 432 -16.66 -10.60 10.44
C PHE A 432 -15.15 -10.79 10.54
N TYR A 433 -14.69 -11.98 10.91
CA TYR A 433 -13.26 -12.29 10.92
C TYR A 433 -12.90 -13.17 9.73
N ALA A 434 -11.76 -12.93 9.08
CA ALA A 434 -11.21 -13.87 8.12
C ALA A 434 -9.69 -14.06 8.22
N GLY A 435 -9.18 -15.22 7.81
CA GLY A 435 -7.75 -15.53 7.78
C GLY A 435 -7.38 -16.56 6.70
N GLY A 436 -6.11 -16.54 6.28
CA GLY A 436 -5.58 -17.43 5.24
C GLY A 436 -5.21 -18.83 5.76
N GLU A 437 -5.64 -19.87 5.05
CA GLU A 437 -5.37 -21.27 5.43
C GLU A 437 -3.89 -21.64 5.29
N LYS A 438 -3.17 -21.01 4.36
CA LYS A 438 -1.72 -21.22 4.12
C LYS A 438 -0.84 -20.17 4.78
N SER A 439 -1.39 -19.35 5.69
CA SER A 439 -0.58 -18.36 6.38
C SER A 439 0.51 -19.02 7.23
N HIS A 440 1.68 -18.38 7.24
CA HIS A 440 2.79 -18.74 8.14
C HIS A 440 2.64 -18.08 9.52
N LEU A 441 1.63 -17.21 9.68
CA LEU A 441 1.25 -16.58 10.95
C LEU A 441 -0.01 -17.24 11.51
N PRO A 442 -0.26 -17.15 12.84
CA PRO A 442 -1.45 -17.70 13.46
C PRO A 442 -2.70 -16.83 13.20
N GLU A 443 -3.31 -17.02 12.03
CA GLU A 443 -4.51 -16.32 11.58
C GLU A 443 -5.80 -17.10 11.81
N LEU A 444 -5.74 -18.42 11.95
CA LEU A 444 -6.90 -19.29 12.14
C LEU A 444 -6.69 -20.17 13.37
N PRO A 445 -7.76 -20.59 14.07
CA PRO A 445 -7.58 -21.23 15.37
C PRO A 445 -6.93 -22.61 15.30
N PHE A 446 -6.98 -23.31 14.16
CA PHE A 446 -6.23 -24.56 13.96
C PHE A 446 -4.70 -24.36 13.82
N GLN A 447 -4.24 -23.12 13.64
CA GLN A 447 -2.82 -22.80 13.42
C GLN A 447 -2.06 -22.57 14.75
N ALA A 448 -2.72 -22.05 15.79
CA ALA A 448 -2.11 -21.88 17.10
C ALA A 448 -3.14 -21.81 18.25
N GLU A 449 -2.70 -22.20 19.45
CA GLU A 449 -3.50 -22.13 20.69
C GLU A 449 -4.02 -20.72 20.98
N SER A 450 -3.19 -19.68 20.77
CA SER A 450 -3.59 -18.28 20.94
C SER A 450 -4.70 -17.85 19.96
N GLY A 451 -4.73 -18.44 18.76
CA GLY A 451 -5.83 -18.23 17.82
C GLY A 451 -7.13 -18.83 18.35
N MET A 452 -7.06 -20.02 18.95
CA MET A 452 -8.23 -20.63 19.57
C MET A 452 -8.75 -19.82 20.77
N GLU A 453 -7.84 -19.35 21.65
CA GLU A 453 -8.18 -18.47 22.77
C GLU A 453 -8.98 -17.24 22.32
N ARG A 454 -8.53 -16.56 21.25
CA ARG A 454 -9.22 -15.38 20.70
C ARG A 454 -10.63 -15.71 20.23
N ILE A 455 -10.82 -16.82 19.53
CA ILE A 455 -12.12 -17.21 18.99
C ILE A 455 -13.08 -17.65 20.10
N GLN A 456 -12.59 -18.33 21.13
CA GLN A 456 -13.38 -18.64 22.33
C GLN A 456 -13.85 -17.36 23.03
N TYR A 457 -12.93 -16.42 23.25
CA TYR A 457 -13.27 -15.09 23.78
C TYR A 457 -14.34 -14.39 22.95
N ALA A 458 -14.18 -14.35 21.62
CA ALA A 458 -15.16 -13.73 20.74
C ALA A 458 -16.52 -14.45 20.83
N ALA A 459 -16.54 -15.78 20.82
CA ALA A 459 -17.77 -16.58 20.93
C ALA A 459 -18.53 -16.32 22.23
N ASP A 460 -17.80 -16.20 23.35
CA ASP A 460 -18.37 -15.92 24.67
C ASP A 460 -18.98 -14.52 24.75
N VAL A 461 -18.25 -13.49 24.31
CA VAL A 461 -18.75 -12.10 24.30
C VAL A 461 -19.97 -11.96 23.39
N GLN A 462 -19.96 -12.66 22.24
CA GLN A 462 -21.06 -12.69 21.29
C GLN A 462 -22.26 -13.52 21.76
N LYS A 463 -22.11 -14.27 22.86
CA LYS A 463 -23.11 -15.19 23.40
C LYS A 463 -23.61 -16.16 22.33
N LEU A 464 -22.68 -16.84 21.65
CA LEU A 464 -23.06 -17.81 20.62
C LEU A 464 -23.86 -18.98 21.24
N LYS A 465 -24.88 -19.45 20.51
CA LYS A 465 -25.66 -20.65 20.89
C LYS A 465 -24.78 -21.88 20.94
N LYS A 466 -23.89 -22.01 19.95
CA LYS A 466 -22.87 -23.05 19.91
C LYS A 466 -21.72 -22.67 20.83
N LYS A 467 -21.36 -23.57 21.74
CA LYS A 467 -20.27 -23.38 22.69
C LYS A 467 -18.96 -23.84 22.06
N PHE A 468 -17.93 -23.02 22.19
CA PHE A 468 -16.57 -23.30 21.72
C PHE A 468 -15.76 -24.05 22.79
N ASP A 469 -16.35 -25.13 23.32
CA ASP A 469 -15.76 -25.99 24.34
C ASP A 469 -14.78 -27.01 23.72
N VAL A 470 -13.85 -26.51 22.91
CA VAL A 470 -12.83 -27.28 22.20
C VAL A 470 -11.45 -26.79 22.61
N SER A 471 -10.44 -27.67 22.52
CA SER A 471 -9.05 -27.29 22.82
C SER A 471 -8.18 -27.42 21.57
N TYR A 472 -7.17 -26.55 21.45
CA TYR A 472 -6.18 -26.65 20.37
C TYR A 472 -5.42 -27.97 20.38
N ALA A 473 -5.16 -28.53 21.58
CA ALA A 473 -4.53 -29.83 21.74
C ALA A 473 -5.32 -30.99 21.11
N ASP A 474 -6.64 -30.80 20.92
CA ASP A 474 -7.55 -31.80 20.34
C ASP A 474 -8.00 -31.45 18.90
N LYS A 475 -7.26 -30.57 18.21
CA LYS A 475 -7.67 -30.04 16.91
C LYS A 475 -7.89 -31.07 15.81
N ASP A 476 -7.21 -32.21 15.88
CA ASP A 476 -7.35 -33.28 14.88
C ASP A 476 -8.71 -33.99 14.98
N ASN A 477 -9.43 -33.82 16.09
CA ASN A 477 -10.76 -34.41 16.34
C ASN A 477 -11.90 -33.39 16.24
N TRP A 478 -11.61 -32.14 15.85
CA TRP A 478 -12.61 -31.10 15.73
C TRP A 478 -13.68 -31.43 14.68
N ALA A 479 -14.92 -31.04 14.97
CA ALA A 479 -16.05 -31.22 14.05
C ALA A 479 -15.92 -30.31 12.82
N ASP A 480 -15.41 -29.10 13.00
CA ASP A 480 -14.92 -28.23 11.93
C ASP A 480 -13.39 -28.15 12.00
N LYS A 481 -12.71 -28.51 10.91
CA LYS A 481 -11.24 -28.63 10.89
C LYS A 481 -10.50 -27.31 11.09
N ILE A 482 -11.16 -26.18 10.84
CA ILE A 482 -10.57 -24.85 10.94
C ILE A 482 -10.99 -24.19 12.24
N TRP A 483 -12.29 -24.18 12.53
CA TRP A 483 -12.92 -23.41 13.61
C TRP A 483 -13.18 -24.21 14.88
N GLY A 484 -13.00 -25.53 14.85
CA GLY A 484 -13.37 -26.42 15.96
C GLY A 484 -14.85 -26.78 15.95
N VAL A 485 -15.69 -25.75 15.86
CA VAL A 485 -17.15 -25.84 15.93
C VAL A 485 -17.75 -25.40 14.59
N PRO A 486 -18.61 -26.21 13.94
CA PRO A 486 -19.20 -25.87 12.65
C PRO A 486 -20.17 -24.70 12.77
N GLY A 487 -20.23 -23.85 11.74
CA GLY A 487 -21.23 -22.79 11.63
C GLY A 487 -22.68 -23.32 11.63
N ASP A 488 -23.63 -22.49 12.02
CA ASP A 488 -25.07 -22.77 11.83
C ASP A 488 -25.45 -22.78 10.35
N ARG A 489 -24.75 -21.97 9.57
CA ARG A 489 -24.81 -21.91 8.11
C ARG A 489 -23.40 -21.72 7.58
N VAL A 490 -23.09 -22.36 6.46
CA VAL A 490 -21.82 -22.18 5.74
C VAL A 490 -22.13 -21.67 4.34
N GLU A 491 -21.37 -20.68 3.90
CA GLU A 491 -21.40 -20.15 2.54
C GLU A 491 -20.00 -20.17 1.96
N VAL A 492 -19.88 -20.44 0.66
CA VAL A 492 -18.61 -20.42 -0.05
C VAL A 492 -18.72 -19.40 -1.17
N VAL A 493 -17.83 -18.42 -1.16
CA VAL A 493 -17.76 -17.39 -2.19
C VAL A 493 -16.41 -17.50 -2.90
N HIS A 494 -16.44 -17.76 -4.20
CA HIS A 494 -15.24 -17.96 -5.02
C HIS A 494 -14.67 -16.63 -5.52
N ASP A 495 -13.35 -16.48 -5.48
CA ASP A 495 -12.57 -15.36 -6.00
C ASP A 495 -11.79 -15.80 -7.25
N ASP A 496 -12.35 -15.50 -8.43
CA ASP A 496 -11.75 -15.83 -9.72
C ASP A 496 -10.35 -15.20 -9.90
N SER A 497 -10.09 -14.04 -9.28
CA SER A 497 -8.83 -13.31 -9.45
C SER A 497 -7.63 -13.98 -8.77
N ARG A 498 -7.91 -14.90 -7.85
CA ARG A 498 -6.91 -15.61 -7.05
C ARG A 498 -7.11 -17.12 -7.06
N ASP A 499 -8.13 -17.62 -7.77
CA ASP A 499 -8.55 -19.02 -7.75
C ASP A 499 -8.61 -19.56 -6.30
N ALA A 500 -9.41 -18.87 -5.49
CA ALA A 500 -9.53 -19.14 -4.06
C ALA A 500 -10.98 -19.06 -3.57
N ASN A 501 -11.31 -19.85 -2.56
CA ASN A 501 -12.61 -19.87 -1.92
C ASN A 501 -12.56 -19.22 -0.54
N LEU A 502 -13.42 -18.23 -0.33
CA LEU A 502 -13.76 -17.71 0.99
C LEU A 502 -14.90 -18.56 1.57
N THR A 503 -14.58 -19.39 2.57
CA THR A 503 -15.57 -20.22 3.28
C THR A 503 -16.01 -19.52 4.56
N ILE A 504 -17.26 -19.04 4.60
CA ILE A 504 -17.83 -18.24 5.68
C ILE A 504 -18.72 -19.11 6.57
N ASN A 505 -18.33 -19.30 7.83
CA ASN A 505 -19.14 -19.92 8.87
C ASN A 505 -19.92 -18.85 9.64
N TYR A 506 -21.24 -18.92 9.57
CA TYR A 506 -22.15 -18.02 10.29
C TYR A 506 -22.60 -18.64 11.61
N TYR A 507 -22.61 -17.84 12.68
CA TYR A 507 -23.00 -18.28 14.02
C TYR A 507 -24.09 -17.37 14.60
N THR A 508 -25.11 -18.00 15.16
CA THR A 508 -26.27 -17.35 15.76
C THR A 508 -26.04 -17.14 17.25
N SER A 509 -26.24 -15.90 17.72
CA SER A 509 -26.24 -15.56 19.14
C SER A 509 -27.49 -16.13 19.84
N GLU A 510 -27.43 -16.23 21.17
CA GLU A 510 -28.52 -16.75 22.03
C GLU A 510 -29.86 -16.01 21.81
N ASP A 511 -29.81 -14.73 21.47
CA ASP A 511 -30.98 -13.90 21.13
C ASP A 511 -31.55 -14.15 19.72
N GLY A 512 -30.95 -15.04 18.94
CA GLY A 512 -31.41 -15.43 17.61
C GLY A 512 -30.83 -14.59 16.46
N VAL A 513 -30.02 -13.58 16.73
CA VAL A 513 -29.40 -12.76 15.68
C VAL A 513 -28.08 -13.41 15.22
N CYS A 514 -27.91 -13.56 13.91
CA CYS A 514 -26.65 -13.99 13.31
C CYS A 514 -25.71 -12.80 13.13
N ARG A 515 -24.95 -12.46 14.18
CA ARG A 515 -24.02 -11.31 14.19
C ARG A 515 -22.55 -11.71 14.09
N THR A 516 -22.23 -12.99 13.93
CA THR A 516 -20.85 -13.47 13.86
C THR A 516 -20.64 -14.30 12.62
N ALA A 517 -19.63 -13.93 11.84
CA ALA A 517 -19.16 -14.64 10.67
C ALA A 517 -17.65 -14.86 10.80
N PHE A 518 -17.21 -16.11 10.75
CA PHE A 518 -15.82 -16.50 10.75
C PHE A 518 -15.47 -17.18 9.44
N ALA A 519 -14.49 -16.65 8.72
CA ALA A 519 -14.19 -17.08 7.36
C ALA A 519 -12.74 -17.52 7.19
N SER A 520 -12.53 -18.57 6.39
CA SER A 520 -11.21 -18.99 5.95
C SER A 520 -11.06 -18.80 4.45
N ILE A 521 -9.84 -18.54 3.99
CA ILE A 521 -9.54 -18.44 2.56
C ILE A 521 -8.54 -19.54 2.19
N ASP A 522 -8.95 -20.46 1.32
CA ASP A 522 -8.04 -21.46 0.76
C ASP A 522 -6.97 -20.78 -0.12
N ASN A 523 -5.82 -21.42 -0.28
CA ASN A 523 -4.68 -20.91 -1.07
C ASN A 523 -4.12 -19.53 -0.65
N GLN A 524 -4.64 -18.91 0.41
CA GLN A 524 -4.21 -17.60 0.88
C GLN A 524 -3.10 -17.72 1.94
N VAL A 525 -2.03 -16.94 1.76
CA VAL A 525 -0.95 -16.76 2.75
C VAL A 525 -1.28 -15.58 3.67
N HIS A 526 -0.30 -14.78 4.11
CA HIS A 526 -0.54 -13.55 4.86
C HIS A 526 -0.78 -12.37 3.92
N GLU A 527 -2.04 -12.08 3.59
CA GLU A 527 -2.43 -11.03 2.64
C GLU A 527 -3.86 -10.53 2.91
N CYS A 528 -4.20 -9.34 2.40
CA CYS A 528 -5.55 -8.77 2.48
C CYS A 528 -6.09 -8.53 1.08
N ARG A 529 -7.26 -9.10 0.77
CA ARG A 529 -7.83 -9.12 -0.58
C ARG A 529 -9.13 -8.33 -0.66
N HIS A 530 -9.33 -7.65 -1.79
CA HIS A 530 -10.55 -6.92 -2.10
C HIS A 530 -11.81 -7.76 -1.93
N HIS A 531 -11.81 -9.00 -2.46
CA HIS A 531 -12.94 -9.91 -2.36
C HIS A 531 -13.37 -10.15 -0.90
N THR A 532 -12.43 -10.47 -0.02
CA THR A 532 -12.70 -10.70 1.42
C THR A 532 -13.23 -9.44 2.10
N ASN A 533 -12.62 -8.28 1.83
CA ASN A 533 -13.07 -7.00 2.39
C ASN A 533 -14.49 -6.63 1.95
N GLU A 534 -14.83 -6.91 0.69
CA GLU A 534 -16.18 -6.64 0.18
C GLU A 534 -17.22 -7.53 0.87
N GLN A 535 -16.91 -8.82 1.09
CA GLN A 535 -17.80 -9.71 1.84
C GLN A 535 -17.92 -9.31 3.31
N ALA A 536 -16.83 -8.86 3.92
CA ALA A 536 -16.85 -8.30 5.27
C ALA A 536 -17.77 -7.08 5.35
N TRP A 537 -17.66 -6.14 4.41
CA TRP A 537 -18.54 -4.97 4.32
C TRP A 537 -20.01 -5.36 4.12
N LYS A 538 -20.30 -6.25 3.16
CA LYS A 538 -21.68 -6.75 2.92
C LYS A 538 -22.30 -7.34 4.18
N PHE A 539 -21.51 -7.98 5.04
CA PHE A 539 -21.99 -8.51 6.31
C PHE A 539 -22.21 -7.40 7.35
N ILE A 540 -21.17 -6.63 7.70
CA ILE A 540 -21.25 -5.68 8.82
C ILE A 540 -22.17 -4.49 8.55
N SER A 541 -22.31 -4.07 7.28
CA SER A 541 -23.16 -2.93 6.89
C SER A 541 -24.67 -3.17 7.06
N GLN A 542 -25.09 -4.42 7.33
CA GLN A 542 -26.48 -4.76 7.62
C GLN A 542 -26.91 -4.33 9.03
N PHE A 543 -25.97 -3.96 9.89
CA PHE A 543 -26.20 -3.68 11.30
C PHE A 543 -26.13 -2.19 11.62
N THR A 544 -26.90 -1.80 12.64
CA THR A 544 -26.91 -0.48 13.26
C THR A 544 -26.90 -0.68 14.77
N ARG A 545 -26.27 0.24 15.52
CA ARG A 545 -26.16 0.17 16.97
C ARG A 545 -27.43 0.61 17.70
#